data_AF-A0A6A4WS80-F1
#
_entry.id   AF-A0A6A4WS80-F1
#
_cell.length_a   1.000
_cell.length_b   1.000
_cell.length_c   1.000
_cell.angle_alpha   90.00
_cell.angle_beta   90.00
_cell.angle_gamma   90.00
#
_symmetry.space_group_name_H-M   'P 1'
#
loop_
_entity.id
_entity.type
_entity.pdbx_description
1 polymer ?
#
loop_
_entity_poly.entity_id
_entity_poly.type
_entity_poly.pdbx_seq_one_letter_code
_entity_poly.pdbx_strand_id
1 'polypeptide(L)'
;MARFNPRARRLVSEVFPAAILEESYGERLRYKIPQQDVGSLSKGFSEMEAAKQRLGMEEYSLSQTTLEQVFLRFAKEQEMGS
;
A
#
# COMPACT_ATOMS: atom_id res chain seq x y z
N MET A 1 -0.46 10.84 19.70
CA MET A 1 -0.75 11.40 18.35
C MET A 1 0.19 10.73 17.36
N ALA A 2 -0.34 9.98 16.40
CA ALA A 2 0.48 9.33 15.37
C ALA A 2 1.20 10.42 14.55
N ARG A 3 2.54 10.33 14.44
CA ARG A 3 3.32 11.29 13.67
C ARG A 3 2.98 11.08 12.19
N PHE A 4 2.32 12.05 11.59
CA PHE A 4 2.01 12.06 10.17
C PHE A 4 3.30 12.03 9.35
N ASN A 5 3.41 11.10 8.39
CA ASN A 5 4.52 11.06 7.43
C ASN A 5 4.08 11.71 6.09
N PRO A 6 4.25 13.04 5.92
CA PRO A 6 3.79 13.76 4.73
C PRO A 6 4.49 13.30 3.46
N ARG A 7 5.74 12.83 3.57
CA ARG A 7 6.52 12.37 2.42
C ARG A 7 5.95 11.07 1.88
N ALA A 8 5.71 10.09 2.76
CA ALA A 8 5.10 8.80 2.41
C ALA A 8 3.78 8.98 1.65
N ARG A 9 2.90 9.84 2.18
CA ARG A 9 1.62 10.15 1.54
C ARG A 9 1.78 10.77 0.16
N ARG A 10 2.71 11.72 0.03
CA ARG A 10 2.97 12.39 -1.26
C ARG A 10 3.45 11.40 -2.32
N LEU A 11 4.40 10.53 -1.96
CA LEU A 11 4.93 9.51 -2.86
C LEU A 11 3.83 8.61 -3.39
N VAL A 12 2.99 8.08 -2.49
CA VAL A 12 1.92 7.17 -2.88
C VAL A 12 0.91 7.88 -3.77
N SER A 13 0.55 9.14 -3.49
CA SER A 13 -0.35 9.90 -4.36
C SER A 13 0.26 10.25 -5.73
N GLU A 14 1.58 10.38 -5.84
CA GLU A 14 2.27 10.60 -7.12
C GLU A 14 2.34 9.31 -7.97
N VAL A 15 2.58 8.16 -7.33
CA VAL A 15 2.74 6.87 -8.03
C VAL A 15 1.41 6.17 -8.28
N PHE A 16 0.50 6.23 -7.31
CA PHE A 16 -0.79 5.53 -7.30
C PHE A 16 -1.91 6.49 -6.86
N PRO A 17 -2.44 7.32 -7.78
CA PRO A 17 -3.43 8.34 -7.44
C PRO A 17 -4.74 7.76 -6.88
N ALA A 18 -5.10 6.54 -7.27
CA ALA A 18 -6.27 5.83 -6.77
C ALA A 18 -6.02 4.99 -5.50
N ALA A 19 -4.83 5.09 -4.90
CA ALA A 19 -4.51 4.36 -3.67
C ALA A 19 -5.35 4.86 -2.49
N ILE A 20 -5.91 3.92 -1.74
CA ILE A 20 -6.77 4.16 -0.59
C ILE A 20 -5.96 3.89 0.68
N LEU A 21 -5.87 4.86 1.59
CA LEU A 21 -5.22 4.66 2.89
C LEU A 21 -6.08 3.74 3.74
N GLU A 22 -5.56 2.56 4.10
CA GLU A 22 -6.25 1.62 5.01
C GLU A 22 -5.83 1.84 6.45
N GLU A 23 -4.52 2.00 6.71
CA GLU A 23 -3.99 2.10 8.07
C GLU A 23 -2.89 3.14 8.16
N SER A 24 -2.87 3.86 9.29
CA SER A 24 -1.81 4.81 9.64
C SER A 24 -1.36 4.52 11.07
N TYR A 25 -0.15 3.98 11.22
CA TYR A 25 0.41 3.59 12.51
C TYR A 25 1.82 4.15 12.68
N GLY A 26 1.98 5.08 13.62
CA GLY A 26 3.24 5.81 13.79
C GLY A 26 3.65 6.47 12.47
N GLU A 27 4.84 6.16 11.99
CA GLU A 27 5.40 6.69 10.73
C GLU A 27 5.11 5.82 9.50
N ARG A 28 4.37 4.71 9.69
CA ARG A 28 4.01 3.75 8.63
C ARG A 28 2.60 4.02 8.12
N LEU A 29 2.47 4.07 6.79
CA LEU A 29 1.19 4.18 6.08
C LEU A 29 0.98 2.91 5.26
N ARG A 30 -0.21 2.33 5.34
CA ARG A 30 -0.61 1.18 4.51
C ARG A 30 -1.69 1.63 3.54
N TYR A 31 -1.44 1.37 2.25
CA TYR A 31 -2.34 1.69 1.18
C TYR A 31 -2.81 0.45 0.46
N LYS A 32 -4.08 0.45 0.07
CA LYS A 32 -4.66 -0.51 -0.86
C LYS A 32 -4.71 0.14 -2.23
N ILE A 33 -4.03 -0.48 -3.19
CA ILE A 33 -3.92 0.03 -4.55
C ILE A 33 -4.81 -0.84 -5.45
N PRO A 34 -5.70 -0.25 -6.25
CA PRO A 34 -6.49 -1.02 -7.20
C PRO A 34 -5.59 -1.73 -8.23
N GLN A 35 -5.91 -2.97 -8.57
CA GLN A 35 -5.10 -3.74 -9.51
C GLN A 35 -5.03 -3.11 -10.92
N GLN A 36 -6.07 -2.37 -11.30
CA GLN A 36 -6.12 -1.59 -12.54
C GLN A 36 -5.06 -0.48 -12.62
N ASP A 37 -4.60 0.04 -11.47
CA ASP A 37 -3.55 1.05 -11.39
C ASP A 37 -2.14 0.44 -11.37
N VAL A 38 -2.03 -0.88 -11.13
CA VAL A 38 -0.75 -1.60 -11.07
C VAL A 38 -0.71 -2.63 -12.19
N GLY A 39 -0.25 -2.20 -13.37
CA GLY A 39 -0.12 -3.10 -14.52
C GLY A 39 0.78 -4.32 -14.24
N SER A 40 1.82 -4.16 -13.40
CA SER A 40 2.59 -5.27 -12.80
C SER A 40 3.25 -4.82 -11.50
N LEU A 41 3.50 -5.76 -10.59
CA LEU A 41 4.26 -5.47 -9.36
C LEU A 41 5.63 -4.87 -9.68
N SER A 42 6.35 -5.43 -10.65
CA SER A 42 7.67 -4.94 -11.07
C SER A 42 7.63 -3.47 -11.48
N LYS A 43 6.62 -3.05 -12.24
CA LYS A 43 6.44 -1.63 -12.60
C LYS A 43 6.16 -0.79 -11.36
N GLY A 44 5.28 -1.25 -10.47
CA GLY A 44 4.99 -0.55 -9.21
C GLY A 44 6.24 -0.38 -8.34
N PHE A 45 7.07 -1.41 -8.20
CA PHE A 45 8.35 -1.34 -7.49
C PHE A 45 9.31 -0.32 -8.13
N SER A 46 9.46 -0.33 -9.46
CA SER A 46 10.34 0.63 -10.15
C SER A 46 9.92 2.09 -9.91
N GLU A 47 8.63 2.40 -10.01
CA GLU A 47 8.12 3.76 -9.78
C GLU A 47 8.29 4.19 -8.31
N MET A 48 8.06 3.27 -7.38
CA MET A 48 8.25 3.50 -5.94
C MET A 48 9.73 3.73 -5.59
N GLU A 49 10.67 2.97 -6.18
CA GLU A 49 12.12 3.18 -6.00
C GLU A 49 12.55 4.57 -6.49
N ALA A 50 12.11 4.97 -7.68
CA ALA A 50 12.45 6.28 -8.24
C ALA A 50 11.93 7.43 -7.35
N ALA A 51 10.69 7.31 -6.85
CA ALA A 51 10.12 8.30 -5.95
C ALA A 51 10.75 8.27 -4.55
N LYS A 52 11.15 7.09 -4.05
CA LYS A 52 11.85 6.91 -2.76
C LYS A 52 13.15 7.69 -2.75
N GLN A 53 13.97 7.55 -3.81
CA GLN A 53 15.24 8.27 -3.93
C GLN A 53 15.03 9.79 -3.96
N ARG A 54 14.01 10.27 -4.67
CA ARG A 54 13.68 11.70 -4.76
C ARG A 54 13.19 12.30 -3.44
N LEU A 55 12.47 11.53 -2.63
CA LEU A 55 11.82 12.00 -1.40
C LEU A 55 12.57 11.62 -0.11
N GLY A 56 13.65 10.83 -0.22
CA GLY A 56 14.48 10.42 0.90
C GLY A 56 13.74 9.55 1.91
N MET A 57 13.01 8.53 1.44
CA MET A 57 12.37 7.55 2.33
C MET A 57 13.30 6.40 2.67
N GLU A 58 13.18 5.87 3.89
CA GLU A 58 14.01 4.78 4.40
C GLU A 58 13.64 3.45 3.73
N GLU A 59 12.36 3.07 3.78
CA GLU A 59 11.88 1.76 3.31
C GLU A 59 10.43 1.84 2.81
N TYR A 60 10.09 1.00 1.83
CA TYR A 60 8.71 0.71 1.47
C TYR A 60 8.56 -0.79 1.15
N SER A 61 7.33 -1.27 1.12
CA SER A 61 7.00 -2.61 0.66
C SER A 61 5.75 -2.57 -0.19
N LEU A 62 5.80 -3.20 -1.37
CA LEU A 62 4.66 -3.40 -2.24
C LEU A 62 4.37 -4.90 -2.32
N SER A 63 3.11 -5.30 -2.17
CA SER A 63 2.72 -6.70 -2.26
C SER A 63 1.41 -6.84 -3.01
N GLN A 64 1.28 -7.92 -3.78
CA GLN A 64 0.02 -8.31 -4.38
C GLN A 64 -0.69 -9.25 -3.40
N THR A 65 -1.97 -8.99 -3.15
CA THR A 65 -2.79 -9.93 -2.40
C THR A 65 -2.99 -11.18 -3.27
N THR A 66 -2.57 -12.34 -2.77
CA THR A 66 -2.81 -13.60 -3.46
C THR A 66 -4.28 -13.99 -3.35
N LEU A 67 -4.77 -14.82 -4.28
CA LEU A 67 -6.12 -15.36 -4.20
C LEU A 67 -6.37 -16.10 -2.87
N GLU A 68 -5.33 -16.77 -2.35
CA GLU A 68 -5.35 -17.43 -1.05
C GLU A 68 -5.55 -16.44 0.11
N GLN A 69 -4.85 -15.29 0.11
CA GLN A 69 -5.04 -14.23 1.11
C GLN A 69 -6.43 -13.60 1.04
N VAL A 70 -6.99 -13.46 -0.17
CA VAL A 70 -8.38 -13.03 -0.37
C VAL A 70 -9.34 -14.05 0.24
N PHE A 71 -9.14 -15.33 -0.05
CA PHE A 71 -9.96 -16.43 0.46
C PHE A 71 -9.92 -16.52 1.99
N LEU A 72 -8.74 -16.38 2.60
CA LEU A 72 -8.57 -16.36 4.06
C LEU A 72 -9.26 -15.17 4.72
N ARG A 73 -9.27 -13.99 4.08
CA ARG A 73 -10.04 -12.84 4.58
C ARG A 73 -11.53 -13.13 4.56
N PHE A 74 -12.05 -13.64 3.44
CA PHE A 74 -13.46 -14.02 3.32
C PHE A 74 -13.86 -15.07 4.38
N ALA A 75 -13.02 -16.09 4.58
CA ALA A 75 -13.28 -17.12 5.60
C ALA A 75 -13.34 -16.53 7.02
N LYS A 76 -12.38 -15.66 7.38
CA LYS A 76 -12.38 -14.98 8.69
C LYS A 76 -13.60 -14.07 8.90
N GLU A 77 -14.07 -13.38 7.85
CA GLU A 77 -15.27 -12.55 7.94
C GLU A 77 -16.54 -13.38 8.15
N GLN A 78 -16.60 -14.62 7.62
CA GLN A 78 -17.71 -15.53 7.89
C GLN A 78 -17.69 -16.12 9.30
N GLU A 79 -16.51 -16.41 9.85
CA GLU A 79 -16.38 -16.94 11.22
C GLU A 79 -16.73 -15.90 12.31
N MET A 80 -16.51 -14.61 12.05
CA MET A 80 -16.88 -13.52 12.98
C MET A 80 -18.37 -13.12 12.94
N GLY A 81 -19.16 -13.73 12.05
CA GLY A 81 -20.60 -13.48 11.90
C GLY A 81 -21.52 -14.58 12.44
N SER A 82 -20.99 -15.55 13.19
CA SER A 82 -21.74 -16.67 13.80
C SER A 82 -21.89 -16.53 15.31
#